data_AF-A0A800IDQ3-F1
#
_entry.id   AF-A0A800IDQ3-F1
#
_cell.length_a   1.000
_cell.length_b   1.000
_cell.length_c   1.000
_cell.angle_alpha   90.00
_cell.angle_beta   90.00
_cell.angle_gamma   90.00
#
_symmetry.space_group_name_H-M   'P 1'
#
loop_
_entity.id
_entity.type
_entity.pdbx_description
1 polymer ?
#
loop_
_entity_poly.entity_id
_entity_poly.type
_entity_poly.pdbx_seq_one_letter_code
_entity_poly.pdbx_strand_id
1 'polypeptide(L)'
;MLIVRPIKSDDSEAFVDFAAATGVGHTNLPNHPQRLAQKISHSELSFAASVDQAGEEGYTFVMEDTQTSRLVGTCTVDATVGLSEPFYSYRVDQVVHVSADLNINNRIPALHMGHDYTGASRLSSFYLEPDYRCNYYDQLLSKSRLLFMACFPERFAATTIAEIKGVIDEQGVSPFWESVGRHFFRMDFAQADLLTASSNKRFI
;
A
#
# COMPACT_ATOMS: atom_id res chain seq x y z
N MET A 1 -27.37 -2.43 -4.32
CA MET A 1 -26.51 -2.78 -5.49
C MET A 1 -25.15 -2.26 -5.14
N LEU A 2 -24.08 -3.00 -5.43
CA LEU A 2 -22.74 -2.51 -5.15
C LEU A 2 -22.20 -1.74 -6.35
N ILE A 3 -21.70 -0.53 -6.08
CA ILE A 3 -20.99 0.29 -7.07
C ILE A 3 -19.60 0.63 -6.55
N VAL A 4 -18.65 0.77 -7.48
CA VAL A 4 -17.32 1.31 -7.18
C VAL A 4 -17.23 2.70 -7.80
N ARG A 5 -16.88 3.69 -6.98
CA ARG A 5 -16.77 5.10 -7.41
C ARG A 5 -15.56 5.78 -6.78
N PRO A 6 -15.08 6.91 -7.34
CA PRO A 6 -14.12 7.77 -6.65
C PRO A 6 -14.60 8.14 -5.25
N ILE A 7 -13.66 8.19 -4.31
CA ILE A 7 -13.88 8.73 -2.97
C ILE A 7 -14.14 10.25 -3.04
N LYS A 8 -14.93 10.77 -2.11
CA LYS A 8 -15.25 12.18 -1.96
C LYS A 8 -14.99 12.65 -0.53
N SER A 9 -14.87 13.96 -0.34
CA SER A 9 -14.71 14.58 0.97
C SER A 9 -15.78 14.14 2.00
N ASP A 10 -17.03 13.95 1.57
CA ASP A 10 -18.14 13.51 2.45
C ASP A 10 -18.03 12.04 2.89
N ASP A 11 -17.13 11.25 2.30
CA ASP A 11 -16.89 9.85 2.66
C ASP A 11 -15.91 9.69 3.84
N SER A 12 -15.46 10.79 4.43
CA SER A 12 -14.35 10.80 5.39
C SER A 12 -14.57 9.91 6.62
N GLU A 13 -15.81 9.84 7.11
CA GLU A 13 -16.15 9.05 8.29
C GLU A 13 -15.96 7.55 8.03
N ALA A 14 -16.55 7.04 6.96
CA ALA A 14 -16.38 5.65 6.55
C ALA A 14 -14.91 5.32 6.22
N PHE A 15 -14.15 6.27 5.67
CA PHE A 15 -12.74 6.06 5.37
C PHE A 15 -11.89 5.93 6.66
N VAL A 16 -12.25 6.65 7.73
CA VAL A 16 -11.67 6.47 9.07
C VAL A 16 -12.04 5.09 9.63
N ASP A 17 -13.29 4.66 9.48
CA ASP A 17 -13.73 3.35 9.94
C ASP A 17 -12.97 2.20 9.24
N PHE A 18 -12.72 2.32 7.94
CA PHE A 18 -11.91 1.36 7.19
C PHE A 18 -10.47 1.30 7.71
N ALA A 19 -9.85 2.46 7.94
CA ALA A 19 -8.49 2.52 8.47
C ALA A 19 -8.40 1.91 9.87
N ALA A 20 -9.38 2.20 10.75
CA ALA A 20 -9.48 1.60 12.07
C ALA A 20 -9.63 0.06 12.00
N ALA A 21 -10.47 -0.43 11.09
CA ALA A 21 -10.74 -1.86 10.92
C ALA A 21 -9.55 -2.65 10.34
N THR A 22 -8.69 -2.03 9.52
CA THR A 22 -7.49 -2.71 8.98
C THR A 22 -6.42 -3.03 10.02
N GLY A 23 -6.39 -2.29 11.13
CA GLY A 23 -5.42 -2.46 12.21
C GLY A 23 -3.96 -2.17 11.80
N VAL A 24 -3.05 -2.43 12.73
CA VAL A 24 -1.59 -2.16 12.60
C VAL A 24 -0.99 -2.88 11.39
N GLY A 25 -0.02 -2.26 10.71
CA GLY A 25 0.71 -2.84 9.58
C GLY A 25 0.19 -2.44 8.20
N HIS A 26 -0.82 -1.57 8.14
CA HIS A 26 -1.36 -1.01 6.90
C HIS A 26 -0.95 0.46 6.75
N THR A 27 0.35 0.72 6.57
CA THR A 27 0.91 2.07 6.44
C THR A 27 0.32 2.90 5.30
N ASN A 28 -0.27 2.25 4.29
CA ASN A 28 -0.93 2.90 3.16
C ASN A 28 -2.42 3.22 3.39
N LEU A 29 -3.01 2.78 4.50
CA LEU A 29 -4.33 3.20 4.99
C LEU A 29 -4.23 3.49 6.50
N PRO A 30 -3.47 4.53 6.89
CA PRO A 30 -3.17 4.77 8.28
C PRO A 30 -4.41 5.25 9.04
N ASN A 31 -4.62 4.75 10.26
CA ASN A 31 -5.65 5.25 11.17
C ASN A 31 -5.24 6.62 11.76
N HIS A 32 -5.13 7.63 10.89
CA HIS A 32 -4.71 8.98 11.20
C HIS A 32 -5.57 10.00 10.45
N PRO A 33 -6.54 10.67 11.11
CA PRO A 33 -7.58 11.47 10.44
C PRO A 33 -7.04 12.52 9.46
N GLN A 34 -5.97 13.24 9.82
CA GLN A 34 -5.39 14.28 8.94
C GLN A 34 -4.78 13.69 7.65
N ARG A 35 -4.17 12.50 7.73
CA ARG A 35 -3.58 11.82 6.56
C ARG A 35 -4.67 11.25 5.66
N LEU A 36 -5.74 10.71 6.26
CA LEU A 36 -6.90 10.24 5.52
C LEU A 36 -7.59 11.39 4.77
N ALA A 37 -7.79 12.54 5.42
CA ALA A 37 -8.32 13.75 4.78
C ALA A 37 -7.42 14.24 3.62
N GLN A 38 -6.10 14.26 3.83
CA GLN A 38 -5.14 14.58 2.77
C GLN A 38 -5.23 13.60 1.60
N LYS A 39 -5.37 12.30 1.87
CA LYS A 39 -5.50 11.26 0.84
C LYS A 39 -6.80 11.41 0.03
N ILE A 40 -7.91 11.77 0.67
CA ILE A 40 -9.17 12.08 -0.02
C ILE A 40 -8.99 13.30 -0.93
N SER A 41 -8.49 14.41 -0.39
CA SER A 41 -8.28 15.64 -1.16
C SER A 41 -7.32 15.44 -2.33
N HIS A 42 -6.23 14.71 -2.11
CA HIS A 42 -5.27 14.36 -3.16
C HIS A 42 -5.91 13.49 -4.26
N SER A 43 -6.80 12.56 -3.88
CA SER A 43 -7.55 11.76 -4.84
C SER A 43 -8.51 12.59 -5.67
N GLU A 44 -9.26 13.51 -5.06
CA GLU A 44 -10.16 14.41 -5.78
C GLU A 44 -9.40 15.28 -6.80
N LEU A 45 -8.24 15.82 -6.39
CA LEU A 45 -7.36 16.58 -7.29
C LEU A 45 -6.82 15.71 -8.43
N SER A 46 -6.43 14.47 -8.14
CA SER A 46 -5.91 13.51 -9.12
C SER A 46 -6.93 13.17 -10.21
N PHE A 47 -8.19 12.93 -9.83
CA PHE A 47 -9.27 12.69 -10.79
C PHE A 47 -9.61 13.92 -11.63
N ALA A 48 -9.47 15.13 -11.07
CA ALA A 48 -9.73 16.38 -11.80
C ALA A 48 -8.58 16.81 -12.73
N ALA A 49 -7.37 16.30 -12.48
CA ALA A 49 -6.19 16.65 -13.27
C ALA A 49 -6.23 16.05 -14.68
N SER A 50 -5.90 16.86 -15.68
CA SER A 50 -5.54 16.40 -17.02
C SER A 50 -4.04 16.12 -17.02
N VAL A 51 -3.64 14.87 -17.29
CA VAL A 51 -2.23 14.46 -17.26
C VAL A 51 -1.92 13.64 -18.51
N ASP A 52 -0.73 13.86 -19.06
CA ASP A 52 -0.26 13.19 -20.28
C ASP A 52 0.79 12.11 -19.98
N GLN A 53 1.16 11.96 -18.71
CA GLN A 53 2.10 10.95 -18.20
C GLN A 53 1.85 10.70 -16.71
N ALA A 54 2.31 9.56 -16.20
CA ALA A 54 2.22 9.21 -14.79
C ALA A 54 3.04 10.17 -13.93
N GLY A 55 2.40 10.79 -12.94
CA GLY A 55 3.01 11.70 -11.99
C GLY A 55 2.80 11.22 -10.55
N GLU A 56 2.52 12.17 -9.66
CA GLU A 56 2.31 11.90 -8.23
C GLU A 56 0.85 11.67 -7.88
N GLU A 57 -0.02 11.42 -8.87
CA GLU A 57 -1.45 11.24 -8.65
C GLU A 57 -1.76 9.96 -7.86
N GLY A 58 -2.83 9.99 -7.08
CA GLY A 58 -3.30 8.84 -6.29
C GLY A 58 -4.82 8.71 -6.40
N TYR A 59 -5.31 7.63 -7.02
CA TYR A 59 -6.72 7.44 -7.33
C TYR A 59 -7.35 6.48 -6.33
N THR A 60 -8.14 7.00 -5.40
CA THR A 60 -8.84 6.23 -4.36
C THR A 60 -10.30 6.01 -4.73
N PHE A 61 -10.72 4.77 -4.65
CA PHE A 61 -12.09 4.32 -4.88
C PHE A 61 -12.70 3.79 -3.59
N VAL A 62 -14.02 3.87 -3.51
CA VAL A 62 -14.85 3.27 -2.47
C VAL A 62 -15.91 2.39 -3.09
N MET A 63 -16.27 1.32 -2.38
CA MET A 63 -17.43 0.49 -2.70
C MET A 63 -18.61 0.94 -1.86
N GLU A 64 -19.72 1.26 -2.52
CA GLU A 64 -20.96 1.70 -1.91
C GLU A 64 -22.06 0.66 -2.14
N ASP A 65 -22.77 0.27 -1.08
CA ASP A 65 -24.05 -0.40 -1.20
C ASP A 65 -25.19 0.61 -1.29
N THR A 66 -25.73 0.74 -2.50
CA THR A 66 -26.81 1.70 -2.80
C THR A 66 -28.14 1.35 -2.13
N GLN A 67 -28.30 0.14 -1.58
CA GLN A 67 -29.53 -0.20 -0.82
C GLN A 67 -29.50 0.40 0.57
N THR A 68 -28.33 0.41 1.21
CA THR A 68 -28.13 0.91 2.57
C THR A 68 -27.49 2.29 2.60
N SER A 69 -27.02 2.79 1.45
CA SER A 69 -26.20 4.02 1.31
C SER A 69 -24.94 3.98 2.18
N ARG A 70 -24.39 2.78 2.42
CA ARG A 70 -23.18 2.58 3.22
C ARG A 70 -21.98 2.32 2.32
N LEU A 71 -20.83 2.85 2.71
CA LEU A 71 -19.56 2.43 2.15
C LEU A 71 -19.09 1.17 2.87
N VAL A 72 -18.53 0.23 2.12
CA VAL A 72 -18.21 -1.12 2.61
C VAL A 72 -16.79 -1.56 2.28
N GLY A 73 -16.06 -0.77 1.48
CA GLY A 73 -14.68 -1.05 1.14
C GLY A 73 -14.00 0.11 0.42
N THR A 74 -12.69 0.02 0.30
CA THR A 74 -11.84 1.01 -0.37
C THR A 74 -10.66 0.34 -1.06
N CYS A 75 -10.14 0.98 -2.10
CA CYS A 75 -8.88 0.62 -2.73
C CYS A 75 -8.25 1.85 -3.39
N THR A 76 -6.92 1.91 -3.44
CA THR A 76 -6.18 2.97 -4.12
C THR A 76 -5.25 2.39 -5.19
N VAL A 77 -5.02 3.16 -6.25
CA VAL A 77 -3.85 3.02 -7.11
C VAL A 77 -3.06 4.34 -7.12
N ASP A 78 -1.79 4.26 -6.78
CA ASP A 78 -0.83 5.35 -6.87
C ASP A 78 -0.21 5.31 -8.28
N ALA A 79 -0.18 6.46 -8.98
CA ALA A 79 0.33 6.59 -10.36
C ALA A 79 1.80 6.21 -10.46
N THR A 80 2.60 6.71 -9.52
CA THR A 80 4.00 6.31 -9.33
C THR A 80 4.36 6.32 -7.84
N VAL A 81 5.31 5.46 -7.45
CA VAL A 81 5.97 5.52 -6.14
C VAL A 81 7.39 6.05 -6.30
N GLY A 82 7.95 6.64 -5.25
CA GLY A 82 9.39 6.97 -5.24
C GLY A 82 9.78 8.32 -5.86
N LEU A 83 8.83 9.17 -6.28
CA LEU A 83 9.14 10.46 -6.92
C LEU A 83 9.54 11.55 -5.90
N SER A 84 8.64 11.91 -4.98
CA SER A 84 8.93 12.89 -3.91
C SER A 84 9.67 12.30 -2.73
N GLU A 85 9.40 11.03 -2.40
CA GLU A 85 10.00 10.33 -1.26
C GLU A 85 10.48 8.94 -1.71
N PRO A 86 11.69 8.50 -1.31
CA PRO A 86 12.21 7.20 -1.68
C PRO A 86 11.25 6.06 -1.30
N PHE A 87 11.08 5.13 -2.24
CA PHE A 87 10.31 3.91 -2.02
C PHE A 87 11.27 2.75 -1.77
N TYR A 88 11.52 2.45 -0.49
CA TYR A 88 12.46 1.41 -0.09
C TYR A 88 11.85 0.01 -0.15
N SER A 89 12.66 -0.96 -0.55
CA SER A 89 12.36 -2.39 -0.50
C SER A 89 13.62 -3.19 -0.20
N TYR A 90 13.44 -4.41 0.30
CA TYR A 90 14.52 -5.40 0.33
C TYR A 90 14.38 -6.33 -0.87
N ARG A 91 15.43 -6.40 -1.68
CA ARG A 91 15.59 -7.45 -2.69
C ARG A 91 16.26 -8.66 -2.04
N VAL A 92 15.69 -9.85 -2.24
CA VAL A 92 16.35 -11.11 -1.88
C VAL A 92 17.28 -11.50 -3.03
N ASP A 93 18.58 -11.43 -2.79
CA ASP A 93 19.63 -11.76 -3.75
C ASP A 93 20.45 -12.97 -3.26
N GLN A 94 21.38 -13.48 -4.09
CA GLN A 94 22.30 -14.54 -3.70
C GLN A 94 23.74 -14.02 -3.65
N VAL A 95 24.39 -14.22 -2.51
CA VAL A 95 25.84 -14.06 -2.39
C VAL A 95 26.49 -15.42 -2.56
N VAL A 96 27.42 -15.52 -3.51
CA VAL A 96 28.16 -16.76 -3.79
C VAL A 96 29.52 -16.70 -3.13
N HIS A 97 29.79 -17.65 -2.23
CA HIS A 97 31.08 -17.84 -1.60
C HIS A 97 31.73 -19.11 -2.15
N VAL A 98 32.88 -18.95 -2.83
CA VAL A 98 33.66 -20.06 -3.37
C VAL A 98 34.98 -20.16 -2.61
N SER A 99 35.30 -21.36 -2.14
CA SER A 99 36.62 -21.71 -1.61
C SER A 99 37.13 -22.91 -2.39
N ALA A 100 38.10 -22.67 -3.28
CA ALA A 100 38.68 -23.73 -4.12
C ALA A 100 39.43 -24.77 -3.28
N ASP A 101 40.23 -24.32 -2.30
CA ASP A 101 41.02 -25.20 -1.44
C ASP A 101 40.16 -26.13 -0.57
N LEU A 102 38.95 -25.69 -0.21
CA LEU A 102 37.99 -26.49 0.56
C LEU A 102 36.97 -27.21 -0.34
N ASN A 103 37.03 -27.01 -1.66
CA ASN A 103 36.03 -27.47 -2.63
C ASN A 103 34.59 -27.08 -2.24
N ILE A 104 34.41 -25.86 -1.72
CA ILE A 104 33.11 -25.33 -1.29
C ILE A 104 32.61 -24.31 -2.31
N ASN A 105 31.32 -24.42 -2.66
CA ASN A 105 30.57 -23.43 -3.42
C ASN A 105 29.21 -23.22 -2.73
N ASN A 106 29.12 -22.19 -1.91
CA ASN A 106 27.92 -21.86 -1.14
C ASN A 106 27.19 -20.68 -1.77
N ARG A 107 25.87 -20.83 -1.93
CA ARG A 107 24.97 -19.75 -2.34
C ARG A 107 24.09 -19.38 -1.16
N ILE A 108 24.22 -18.16 -0.68
CA ILE A 108 23.57 -17.70 0.54
C ILE A 108 22.58 -16.59 0.17
N PRO A 109 21.29 -16.73 0.52
CA PRO A 109 20.32 -15.65 0.38
C PRO A 109 20.70 -14.45 1.24
N ALA A 110 20.64 -13.24 0.68
CA ALA A 110 20.90 -11.99 1.38
C ALA A 110 19.83 -10.94 1.06
N LEU A 111 19.52 -10.09 2.05
CA LEU A 111 18.63 -8.95 1.87
C LEU A 111 19.45 -7.72 1.49
N HIS A 112 19.14 -7.14 0.33
CA HIS A 112 19.73 -5.89 -0.15
C HIS A 112 18.68 -4.80 -0.13
N MET A 113 18.90 -3.75 0.66
CA MET A 113 18.01 -2.59 0.66
C MET A 113 18.27 -1.75 -0.60
N GLY A 114 17.19 -1.32 -1.25
CA GLY A 114 17.23 -0.46 -2.43
C GLY A 114 15.91 0.22 -2.68
N HIS A 115 15.81 0.89 -3.83
CA HIS A 115 14.62 1.60 -4.29
C HIS A 115 14.28 1.21 -5.74
N ASP A 116 14.39 -0.09 -6.03
CA ASP A 116 14.32 -0.67 -7.38
C ASP A 116 12.97 -0.42 -8.09
N TYR A 117 11.92 -0.04 -7.34
CA TYR A 117 10.57 0.21 -7.85
C TYR A 117 10.21 1.69 -7.99
N THR A 118 11.15 2.62 -7.80
CA THR A 118 10.90 4.04 -8.08
C THR A 118 10.35 4.22 -9.51
N GLY A 119 9.24 4.95 -9.62
CA GLY A 119 8.51 5.18 -10.86
C GLY A 119 7.45 4.12 -11.19
N ALA A 120 7.32 3.03 -10.43
CA ALA A 120 6.28 2.03 -10.66
C ALA A 120 4.91 2.48 -10.12
N SER A 121 3.83 2.05 -10.78
CA SER A 121 2.47 2.20 -10.24
C SER A 121 2.29 1.25 -9.07
N ARG A 122 1.47 1.63 -8.06
CA ARG A 122 1.25 0.77 -6.89
C ARG A 122 -0.22 0.61 -6.56
N LEU A 123 -0.65 -0.64 -6.37
CA LEU A 123 -1.94 -0.96 -5.77
C LEU A 123 -1.82 -0.93 -4.24
N SER A 124 -2.68 -0.14 -3.58
CA SER A 124 -2.60 0.10 -2.13
C SER A 124 -3.99 0.27 -1.50
N SER A 125 -4.04 0.45 -0.18
CA SER A 125 -5.22 0.82 0.60
C SER A 125 -6.44 -0.08 0.37
N PHE A 126 -6.23 -1.38 0.14
CA PHE A 126 -7.33 -2.32 -0.11
C PHE A 126 -7.94 -2.78 1.20
N TYR A 127 -9.24 -2.52 1.37
CA TYR A 127 -10.05 -3.03 2.47
C TYR A 127 -11.46 -3.34 1.99
N LEU A 128 -12.04 -4.40 2.53
CA LEU A 128 -13.44 -4.75 2.33
C LEU A 128 -13.98 -5.32 3.65
N GLU A 129 -15.14 -4.82 4.07
CA GLU A 129 -15.85 -5.32 5.26
C GLU A 129 -16.05 -6.85 5.15
N PRO A 130 -15.86 -7.60 6.25
CA PRO A 130 -15.94 -9.06 6.23
C PRO A 130 -17.24 -9.61 5.61
N ASP A 131 -18.39 -9.00 5.91
CA ASP A 131 -19.70 -9.43 5.41
C ASP A 131 -19.85 -9.26 3.90
N TYR A 132 -19.02 -8.39 3.30
CA TYR A 132 -18.98 -8.14 1.87
C TYR A 132 -17.91 -8.97 1.15
N ARG A 133 -17.16 -9.84 1.84
CA ARG A 133 -16.22 -10.80 1.23
C ARG A 133 -16.93 -12.03 0.69
N CYS A 134 -17.97 -11.79 -0.10
CA CYS A 134 -18.77 -12.78 -0.78
C CYS A 134 -18.94 -12.39 -2.25
N ASN A 135 -19.45 -13.30 -3.08
CA ASN A 135 -19.91 -13.01 -4.43
C ASN A 135 -18.93 -12.21 -5.31
N TYR A 136 -17.62 -12.42 -5.12
CA TYR A 136 -16.54 -11.76 -5.87
C TYR A 136 -16.46 -10.23 -5.73
N TYR A 137 -17.04 -9.64 -4.68
CA TYR A 137 -16.98 -8.20 -4.46
C TYR A 137 -15.56 -7.70 -4.14
N ASP A 138 -14.74 -8.54 -3.52
CA ASP A 138 -13.30 -8.34 -3.37
C ASP A 138 -12.61 -8.20 -4.74
N GLN A 139 -12.97 -9.06 -5.70
CA GLN A 139 -12.44 -9.00 -7.05
C GLN A 139 -12.96 -7.77 -7.80
N LEU A 140 -14.23 -7.42 -7.66
CA LEU A 140 -14.80 -6.22 -8.25
C LEU A 140 -14.03 -5.00 -7.76
N LEU A 141 -13.89 -4.82 -6.45
CA LEU A 141 -13.17 -3.69 -5.86
C LEU A 141 -11.70 -3.67 -6.30
N SER A 142 -11.03 -4.82 -6.26
CA SER A 142 -9.60 -4.90 -6.59
C SER A 142 -9.35 -4.61 -8.07
N LYS A 143 -10.12 -5.26 -8.97
CA LYS A 143 -9.96 -5.17 -10.44
C LYS A 143 -10.50 -3.85 -11.00
N SER A 144 -11.37 -3.13 -10.29
CA SER A 144 -11.81 -1.78 -10.70
C SER A 144 -10.63 -0.83 -10.91
N ARG A 145 -9.57 -0.95 -10.09
CA ARG A 145 -8.33 -0.21 -10.28
C ARG A 145 -7.64 -0.56 -11.60
N LEU A 146 -7.53 -1.86 -11.89
CA LEU A 146 -6.92 -2.34 -13.13
C LEU A 146 -7.73 -1.93 -14.37
N LEU A 147 -9.06 -1.94 -14.27
CA LEU A 147 -9.94 -1.43 -15.32
C LEU A 147 -9.75 0.08 -15.53
N PHE A 148 -9.64 0.86 -14.45
CA PHE A 148 -9.32 2.28 -14.55
C PHE A 148 -7.97 2.51 -15.23
N MET A 149 -6.93 1.77 -14.83
CA MET A 149 -5.61 1.83 -15.46
C MET A 149 -5.64 1.47 -16.94
N ALA A 150 -6.45 0.47 -17.33
CA ALA A 150 -6.61 0.09 -18.73
C ALA A 150 -7.33 1.16 -19.57
N CYS A 151 -8.27 1.90 -18.98
CA CYS A 151 -8.98 3.00 -19.64
C CYS A 151 -8.14 4.27 -19.79
N PHE A 152 -7.18 4.50 -18.89
CA PHE A 152 -6.34 5.70 -18.83
C PHE A 152 -4.86 5.34 -18.66
N PRO A 153 -4.26 4.57 -19.59
CA PRO A 153 -2.92 4.01 -19.43
C PRO A 153 -1.83 5.08 -19.29
N GLU A 154 -2.03 6.28 -19.86
CA GLU A 154 -1.11 7.41 -19.76
C GLU A 154 -0.90 7.90 -18.32
N ARG A 155 -1.85 7.63 -17.42
CA ARG A 155 -1.78 8.01 -16.00
C ARG A 155 -0.88 7.10 -15.17
N PHE A 156 -0.38 6.00 -15.73
CA PHE A 156 0.26 4.92 -14.99
C PHE A 156 1.57 4.46 -15.64
N ALA A 157 2.49 3.99 -14.80
CA ALA A 157 3.71 3.36 -15.27
C ALA A 157 3.45 1.95 -15.84
N ALA A 158 4.33 1.52 -16.75
CA ALA A 158 4.28 0.20 -17.37
C ALA A 158 4.42 -0.96 -16.37
N THR A 159 5.12 -0.74 -15.26
CA THR A 159 5.25 -1.71 -14.16
C THR A 159 4.30 -1.35 -13.03
N THR A 160 3.53 -2.33 -12.57
CA THR A 160 2.62 -2.19 -11.43
C THR A 160 3.00 -3.19 -10.33
N ILE A 161 3.06 -2.71 -9.10
CA ILE A 161 3.36 -3.51 -7.91
C ILE A 161 2.19 -3.50 -6.92
N ALA A 162 2.20 -4.45 -5.99
CA ALA A 162 1.31 -4.46 -4.84
C ALA A 162 2.11 -4.85 -3.59
N GLU A 163 1.98 -4.07 -2.52
CA GLU A 163 2.56 -4.39 -1.22
C GLU A 163 1.54 -5.11 -0.37
N ILE A 164 1.80 -6.39 -0.09
CA ILE A 164 0.96 -7.19 0.79
C ILE A 164 1.51 -7.09 2.21
N LYS A 165 0.60 -6.87 3.16
CA LYS A 165 0.95 -6.82 4.58
C LYS A 165 1.72 -8.08 5.00
N GLY A 166 2.85 -7.87 5.66
CA GLY A 166 3.67 -8.94 6.22
C GLY A 166 2.99 -9.66 7.38
N VAL A 167 3.58 -10.77 7.81
CA VAL A 167 3.06 -11.55 8.94
C VAL A 167 3.21 -10.77 10.24
N ILE A 168 2.11 -10.70 10.99
CA ILE A 168 2.02 -10.23 12.37
C ILE A 168 1.25 -11.31 13.12
N ASP A 169 1.79 -11.78 14.24
CA ASP A 169 1.13 -12.78 15.06
C ASP A 169 -0.03 -12.19 15.88
N GLU A 170 -0.72 -13.06 16.63
CA GLU A 170 -1.86 -12.70 17.48
C GLU A 170 -1.48 -11.74 18.61
N GLN A 171 -0.20 -11.65 18.97
CA GLN A 171 0.32 -10.73 19.99
C GLN A 171 0.73 -9.38 19.38
N GLY A 172 0.56 -9.18 18.07
CA GLY A 172 0.94 -7.96 17.37
C GLY A 172 2.43 -7.88 17.04
N VAL A 173 3.17 -8.99 17.12
CA VAL A 173 4.61 -9.04 16.85
C VAL A 173 4.84 -9.45 15.41
N SER A 174 5.72 -8.72 14.71
CA SER A 174 6.19 -9.11 13.38
C SER A 174 7.53 -9.83 13.51
N PRO A 175 7.63 -11.14 13.20
CA PRO A 175 8.89 -11.88 13.28
C PRO A 175 10.01 -11.27 12.42
N PHE A 176 9.64 -10.71 11.27
CA PHE A 176 10.59 -10.03 10.39
C PHE A 176 11.13 -8.74 11.03
N TRP A 177 10.26 -7.94 11.65
CA TRP A 177 10.68 -6.73 12.36
C TRP A 177 11.64 -7.05 13.50
N GLU A 178 11.31 -8.05 14.33
CA GLU A 178 12.16 -8.47 15.45
C GLU A 178 13.53 -8.98 15.00
N SER A 179 13.61 -9.60 13.82
CA SER A 179 14.86 -10.15 13.28
C SER A 179 15.71 -9.12 12.50
N VAL A 180 15.13 -7.98 12.12
CA VAL A 180 15.80 -6.98 11.27
C VAL A 180 15.64 -5.57 11.85
N GLY A 181 14.47 -4.95 11.67
CA GLY A 181 14.26 -3.53 11.97
C GLY A 181 14.46 -3.14 13.44
N ARG A 182 14.03 -4.00 14.38
CA ARG A 182 14.14 -3.79 15.83
C ARG A 182 15.57 -3.52 16.27
N HIS A 183 16.56 -4.15 15.63
CA HIS A 183 17.98 -3.98 15.95
C HIS A 183 18.53 -2.58 15.64
N PHE A 184 17.92 -1.88 14.68
CA PHE A 184 18.35 -0.54 14.26
C PHE A 184 17.55 0.57 14.96
N PHE A 185 16.23 0.39 15.09
CA PHE A 185 15.34 1.44 15.56
C PHE A 185 14.95 1.34 17.04
N ARG A 186 15.26 0.21 17.71
CA ARG A 186 15.00 -0.03 19.15
C ARG A 186 13.56 0.26 19.60
N MET A 187 12.58 0.16 18.69
CA MET A 187 11.16 0.41 18.91
C MET A 187 10.34 -0.79 18.42
N ASP A 188 9.15 -1.00 18.98
CA ASP A 188 8.33 -2.16 18.62
C ASP A 188 7.69 -1.94 17.24
N PHE A 189 7.14 -3.01 16.64
CA PHE A 189 6.57 -2.92 15.31
C PHE A 189 5.41 -1.91 15.24
N ALA A 190 4.55 -1.87 16.26
CA ALA A 190 3.40 -0.97 16.29
C ALA A 190 3.82 0.51 16.37
N GLN A 191 4.86 0.82 17.15
CA GLN A 191 5.47 2.13 17.22
C GLN A 191 6.09 2.54 15.89
N ALA A 192 6.83 1.63 15.24
CA ALA A 192 7.42 1.87 13.93
C ALA A 192 6.35 2.10 12.84
N ASP A 193 5.28 1.31 12.85
CA ASP A 193 4.15 1.43 11.93
C ASP A 193 3.43 2.78 12.09
N LEU A 194 3.14 3.17 13.34
CA LEU A 194 2.52 4.46 13.66
C LEU A 194 3.41 5.65 13.26
N LEU A 195 4.73 5.56 13.48
CA LEU A 195 5.68 6.59 13.03
C LEU A 195 5.78 6.66 11.51
N THR A 196 5.72 5.53 10.81
CA THR A 196 5.65 5.48 9.34
C THR A 196 4.38 6.14 8.81
N ALA A 197 3.25 5.91 9.49
CA ALA A 197 1.95 6.48 9.14
C ALA A 197 1.86 8.00 9.40
N SER A 198 2.49 8.48 10.48
CA SER A 198 2.41 9.88 10.91
C SER A 198 3.50 10.77 10.29
N SER A 199 4.69 10.24 10.03
CA SER A 199 5.81 10.98 9.44
C SER A 199 5.88 10.81 7.92
N ASN A 200 6.59 11.71 7.25
CA ASN A 200 6.95 11.60 5.83
C ASN A 200 8.08 10.57 5.59
N LYS A 201 8.04 9.43 6.29
CA LYS A 201 9.04 8.34 6.26
C LYS A 201 10.51 8.75 6.46
N ARG A 202 10.78 9.99 6.88
CA ARG A 202 12.14 10.57 7.01
C ARG A 202 13.03 9.93 8.08
N PHE A 203 12.48 9.03 8.89
CA PHE A 203 13.24 8.36 9.94
C PHE A 203 13.86 7.03 9.46
N ILE A 204 13.47 6.52 8.28
CA ILE A 204 13.97 5.27 7.68
C ILE A 204 15.07 5.59 6.67
#